data_AF-A0A942M6I4-F1
#
_entry.id   AF-A0A942M6I4-F1
#
_cell.length_a   1.000
_cell.length_b   1.000
_cell.length_c   1.000
_cell.angle_alpha   90.00
_cell.angle_beta   90.00
_cell.angle_gamma   90.00
#
_symmetry.space_group_name_H-M   'P 1'
#
loop_
_entity.id
_entity.type
_entity.pdbx_description
1 polymer ?
#
loop_
_entity_poly.entity_id
_entity_poly.type
_entity_poly.pdbx_seq_one_letter_code
_entity_poly.pdbx_strand_id
1 'polypeptide(L)'
;MAKEIIQDSSKLMSSFASFPTVLVTCQENIITVTLIHIVSFLPPLLGIGIKPERYSYGLIKEAKEFVVNIPTKDLLKPTIFCGAKSGKVLDKFKEAGLTKQDSLSVKTKSVKECPVNIECKVVQELVTGDRTWFVGEIVNGRIADDYKIEDSIQYWRGVYRLPGNILK
;
A
#
# COMPACT_ATOMS: atom_id res chain seq x y z
N MET A 1 30.39 -12.84 -14.57
CA MET A 1 30.40 -13.24 -13.15
C MET A 1 29.84 -14.65 -13.02
N ALA A 2 30.47 -15.54 -12.25
CA ALA A 2 29.93 -16.86 -11.95
C ALA A 2 28.72 -16.73 -11.01
N LYS A 3 27.68 -17.55 -11.21
CA LYS A 3 26.46 -17.58 -10.39
C LYS A 3 26.40 -18.90 -9.63
N GLU A 4 26.10 -18.85 -8.34
CA GLU A 4 25.79 -20.06 -7.55
C GLU A 4 24.35 -20.50 -7.80
N ILE A 5 24.11 -21.82 -7.84
CA ILE A 5 22.76 -22.39 -7.91
C ILE A 5 22.18 -22.44 -6.49
N ILE A 6 21.07 -21.74 -6.28
CA ILE A 6 20.37 -21.64 -4.99
C ILE A 6 18.95 -22.19 -5.15
N GLN A 7 18.56 -23.14 -4.31
CA GLN A 7 17.18 -23.69 -4.25
C GLN A 7 16.34 -23.09 -3.11
N ASP A 8 16.96 -22.34 -2.19
CA ASP A 8 16.26 -21.67 -1.10
C ASP A 8 15.46 -20.46 -1.64
N SER A 9 14.13 -20.60 -1.65
CA SER A 9 13.20 -19.57 -2.13
C SER A 9 13.26 -18.27 -1.32
N SER A 10 13.58 -18.34 -0.02
CA SER A 10 13.75 -17.15 0.83
C SER A 10 14.96 -16.34 0.40
N LYS A 11 16.08 -17.03 0.10
CA LYS A 11 17.28 -16.38 -0.43
C LYS A 11 17.00 -15.78 -1.81
N LEU A 12 16.28 -16.48 -2.68
CA LEU A 12 15.87 -15.95 -4.00
C LEU A 12 15.01 -14.69 -3.86
N MET A 13 13.97 -14.72 -3.03
CA MET A 13 13.11 -13.56 -2.76
C MET A 13 13.90 -12.40 -2.14
N SER A 14 14.94 -12.66 -1.34
CA SER A 14 15.74 -11.60 -0.73
C SER A 14 16.53 -10.74 -1.72
N SER A 15 16.61 -11.16 -2.99
CA SER A 15 17.34 -10.47 -4.06
C SER A 15 16.66 -9.18 -4.55
N PHE A 16 15.37 -8.98 -4.25
CA PHE A 16 14.70 -7.71 -4.53
C PHE A 16 15.27 -6.59 -3.65
N ALA A 17 15.46 -5.40 -4.24
CA ALA A 17 16.03 -4.26 -3.52
C ALA A 17 15.10 -3.74 -2.42
N SER A 18 13.91 -3.31 -2.82
CA SER A 18 12.81 -2.92 -1.93
C SER A 18 11.51 -2.73 -2.72
N PHE A 19 10.38 -2.74 -2.02
CA PHE A 19 9.05 -2.54 -2.62
C PHE A 19 8.44 -1.21 -2.16
N PRO A 20 7.62 -0.55 -3.00
CA PRO A 20 6.87 0.62 -2.56
C PRO A 20 6.06 0.32 -1.30
N THR A 21 6.04 1.24 -0.35
CA THR A 21 5.24 1.12 0.87
C THR A 21 4.15 2.17 0.86
N VAL A 22 2.91 1.72 1.02
CA VAL A 22 1.73 2.58 0.98
C VAL A 22 0.84 2.36 2.20
N LEU A 23 0.03 3.36 2.51
CA LEU A 23 -1.10 3.23 3.42
C LEU A 23 -2.35 2.93 2.60
N VAL A 24 -2.97 1.79 2.82
CA VAL A 24 -4.27 1.45 2.24
C VAL A 24 -5.36 1.74 3.24
N THR A 25 -6.30 2.60 2.86
CA THR A 25 -7.53 2.79 3.64
C THR A 25 -8.65 1.91 3.09
N CYS A 26 -9.50 1.45 4.00
CA CYS A 26 -10.67 0.62 3.72
C CYS A 26 -11.74 0.94 4.76
N GLN A 27 -12.89 1.44 4.31
CA GLN A 27 -13.88 2.07 5.19
C GLN A 27 -13.20 3.12 6.11
N GLU A 28 -13.22 2.91 7.42
CA GLU A 28 -12.68 3.81 8.44
C GLU A 28 -11.29 3.38 8.98
N ASN A 29 -10.66 2.36 8.40
CA ASN A 29 -9.41 1.76 8.88
C ASN A 29 -8.24 1.96 7.89
N ILE A 30 -7.00 1.88 8.40
CA ILE A 30 -5.76 1.98 7.63
C ILE A 30 -4.90 0.72 7.82
N ILE A 31 -4.19 0.30 6.79
CA ILE A 31 -3.14 -0.71 6.87
C ILE A 31 -1.95 -0.35 6.00
N THR A 32 -0.75 -0.68 6.45
CA THR A 32 0.46 -0.54 5.63
C THR A 32 0.64 -1.75 4.73
N VAL A 33 0.84 -1.52 3.44
CA VAL A 33 0.98 -2.56 2.42
C VAL A 33 2.25 -2.31 1.61
N THR A 34 3.02 -3.38 1.41
CA THR A 34 4.25 -3.36 0.60
C THR A 34 4.17 -4.28 -0.62
N LEU A 35 3.22 -5.22 -0.63
CA LEU A 35 2.89 -5.98 -1.82
C LEU A 35 1.84 -5.19 -2.60
N ILE A 36 2.34 -4.25 -3.38
CA ILE A 36 1.56 -3.41 -4.28
C ILE A 36 2.24 -3.35 -5.64
N HIS A 37 1.47 -3.39 -6.72
CA HIS A 37 1.99 -3.20 -8.06
C HIS A 37 0.94 -2.68 -9.04
N ILE A 38 1.40 -2.06 -10.14
CA ILE A 38 0.56 -1.78 -11.30
C ILE A 38 0.34 -3.10 -12.03
N VAL A 39 -0.92 -3.49 -12.20
CA VAL A 39 -1.32 -4.75 -12.84
C VAL A 39 -1.63 -4.55 -14.33
N SER A 40 -2.17 -3.39 -14.70
CA SER A 40 -2.48 -3.03 -16.08
C SER A 40 -2.44 -1.51 -16.25
N PHE A 41 -2.07 -1.05 -17.44
CA PHE A 41 -2.15 0.36 -17.83
C PHE A 41 -3.48 0.72 -18.51
N LEU A 42 -4.12 -0.24 -19.19
CA LEU A 42 -5.40 -0.03 -19.88
C LEU A 42 -6.30 -1.29 -19.76
N PRO A 43 -7.36 -1.26 -18.93
CA PRO A 43 -7.68 -0.21 -17.96
C PRO A 43 -6.60 -0.09 -16.87
N PRO A 44 -6.48 1.06 -16.18
CA PRO A 44 -5.48 1.25 -15.14
C PRO A 44 -5.84 0.46 -13.88
N LEU A 45 -5.05 -0.58 -13.56
CA LEU A 45 -5.31 -1.48 -12.44
C LEU A 45 -4.15 -1.47 -11.43
N LEU A 46 -4.46 -1.41 -10.14
CA LEU A 46 -3.53 -1.64 -9.03
C LEU A 46 -3.88 -2.92 -8.29
N GLY A 47 -2.87 -3.72 -7.95
CA GLY A 47 -3.01 -4.89 -7.10
C GLY A 47 -2.45 -4.63 -5.70
N ILE A 48 -3.19 -5.02 -4.66
CA ILE A 48 -2.69 -5.05 -3.27
C ILE A 48 -2.83 -6.45 -2.66
N GLY A 49 -1.74 -6.99 -2.13
CA GLY A 49 -1.70 -8.30 -1.50
C GLY A 49 -1.98 -8.23 0.01
N ILE A 50 -3.12 -8.75 0.45
CA ILE A 50 -3.56 -8.71 1.85
C ILE A 50 -3.74 -10.14 2.38
N LYS A 51 -3.23 -10.41 3.58
CA LYS A 51 -3.45 -11.70 4.25
C LYS A 51 -4.88 -11.79 4.80
N PRO A 52 -5.58 -12.94 4.70
CA PRO A 52 -6.94 -13.11 5.21
C PRO A 52 -7.13 -12.77 6.69
N GLU A 53 -6.10 -12.94 7.52
CA GLU A 53 -6.18 -12.67 8.97
C GLU A 53 -6.13 -11.18 9.30
N ARG A 54 -5.80 -10.31 8.34
CA ARG A 54 -5.77 -8.86 8.57
C ARG A 54 -7.20 -8.34 8.63
N TYR A 55 -7.47 -7.49 9.62
CA TYR A 55 -8.79 -6.85 9.77
C TYR A 55 -9.27 -6.16 8.48
N SER A 56 -8.34 -5.48 7.77
CA SER A 56 -8.61 -4.83 6.49
C SER A 56 -9.08 -5.76 5.37
N TYR A 57 -8.78 -7.06 5.44
CA TYR A 57 -9.20 -8.03 4.42
C TYR A 57 -10.73 -8.06 4.27
N GLY A 58 -11.44 -8.22 5.40
CA GLY A 58 -12.90 -8.24 5.42
C GLY A 58 -13.49 -6.92 4.96
N LEU A 59 -12.90 -5.80 5.38
CA LEU A 59 -13.37 -4.45 5.03
C LEU A 59 -13.28 -4.19 3.52
N ILE A 60 -12.16 -4.56 2.89
CA ILE A 60 -11.97 -4.40 1.43
C ILE A 60 -12.93 -5.33 0.68
N LYS A 61 -13.06 -6.58 1.14
CA LYS A 61 -13.96 -7.57 0.51
C LYS A 61 -15.42 -7.15 0.56
N GLU A 62 -15.85 -6.55 1.68
CA GLU A 62 -17.21 -6.04 1.86
C GLU A 62 -17.45 -4.76 1.07
N ALA A 63 -16.56 -3.77 1.20
CA ALA A 63 -16.75 -2.46 0.58
C ALA A 63 -16.55 -2.48 -0.94
N LYS A 64 -15.73 -3.41 -1.46
CA LYS A 64 -15.31 -3.47 -2.88
C LYS A 64 -14.63 -2.19 -3.37
N GLU A 65 -13.98 -1.47 -2.46
CA GLU A 65 -13.19 -0.28 -2.75
C GLU A 65 -12.08 -0.13 -1.70
N PHE A 66 -11.03 0.59 -2.08
CA PHE A 66 -9.93 0.98 -1.20
C PHE A 66 -9.26 2.24 -1.76
N VAL A 67 -8.52 2.96 -0.92
CA VAL A 67 -7.66 4.07 -1.38
C VAL A 67 -6.22 3.75 -1.05
N VAL A 68 -5.35 3.85 -2.05
CA VAL A 68 -3.89 3.76 -1.87
C VAL A 68 -3.38 5.18 -1.60
N ASN A 69 -2.74 5.37 -0.46
CA ASN A 69 -2.17 6.65 -0.04
C ASN A 69 -0.65 6.49 0.00
N ILE A 70 0.10 7.35 -0.68
CA ILE A 70 1.56 7.26 -0.71
C ILE A 70 2.14 8.15 0.41
N PRO A 71 2.67 7.56 1.50
CA PRO A 71 3.35 8.32 2.53
C PRO A 71 4.75 8.76 2.09
N THR A 72 5.20 9.89 2.63
CA THR A 72 6.59 10.35 2.54
C THR A 72 7.39 9.94 3.78
N LYS A 73 8.70 10.21 3.77
CA LYS A 73 9.59 10.00 4.94
C LYS A 73 9.06 10.59 6.25
N ASP A 74 8.36 11.72 6.21
CA ASP A 74 7.85 12.39 7.40
C ASP A 74 6.72 11.60 8.06
N LEU A 75 6.04 10.76 7.27
CA LEU A 75 4.98 9.84 7.73
C LEU A 75 5.50 8.44 8.04
N LEU A 76 6.82 8.24 8.17
CA LEU A 76 7.40 6.92 8.45
C LEU A 76 6.87 6.31 9.75
N LYS A 77 6.79 7.09 10.83
CA LYS A 77 6.29 6.61 12.13
C LYS A 77 4.81 6.18 12.07
N PRO A 78 3.87 7.01 11.58
CA PRO A 78 2.49 6.57 11.30
C PRO A 78 2.43 5.33 10.40
N THR A 79 3.27 5.26 9.37
CA THR A 79 3.29 4.13 8.44
C THR A 79 3.72 2.82 9.12
N ILE A 80 4.73 2.83 9.97
CA ILE A 80 5.11 1.64 10.75
C ILE A 80 3.96 1.24 11.69
N PHE A 81 3.37 2.22 12.38
CA PHE A 81 2.28 1.99 13.32
C PHE A 81 1.07 1.31 12.67
N CYS A 82 0.62 1.83 11.51
CA CYS A 82 -0.53 1.29 10.78
C CYS A 82 -0.31 -0.15 10.26
N GLY A 83 0.93 -0.57 10.06
CA GLY A 83 1.28 -1.95 9.69
C GLY A 83 1.38 -2.91 10.89
N ALA A 84 1.79 -2.40 12.05
CA ALA A 84 2.06 -3.19 13.25
C ALA A 84 0.81 -3.42 14.12
N LYS A 85 -0.12 -2.46 14.16
CA LYS A 85 -1.34 -2.55 14.98
C LYS A 85 -2.54 -3.03 14.17
N SER A 86 -3.56 -3.58 14.84
CA SER A 86 -4.81 -4.00 14.20
C SER A 86 -5.92 -2.99 14.45
N GLY A 87 -6.65 -2.60 13.40
CA GLY A 87 -7.79 -1.68 13.51
C GLY A 87 -9.01 -2.31 14.17
N LYS A 88 -8.97 -3.63 14.45
CA LYS A 88 -10.03 -4.34 15.15
C LYS A 88 -10.17 -3.87 16.62
N VAL A 89 -9.11 -3.34 17.20
CA VAL A 89 -9.04 -3.02 18.64
C VAL A 89 -8.74 -1.55 18.94
N LEU A 90 -8.46 -0.75 17.91
CA LEU A 90 -8.16 0.68 18.06
C LEU A 90 -8.46 1.44 16.77
N ASP A 91 -8.69 2.75 16.90
CA ASP A 91 -8.79 3.68 15.77
C ASP A 91 -7.38 4.12 15.34
N LYS A 92 -6.92 3.62 14.20
CA LYS A 92 -5.58 3.93 13.70
C LYS A 92 -5.42 5.37 13.22
N PHE A 93 -6.48 6.02 12.73
CA PHE A 93 -6.36 7.42 12.32
C PHE A 93 -6.04 8.28 13.54
N LYS A 94 -6.80 8.09 14.62
CA LYS A 94 -6.61 8.81 15.87
C LYS A 94 -5.23 8.53 16.48
N GLU A 95 -4.87 7.26 16.66
CA GLU A 95 -3.62 6.89 17.34
C GLU A 95 -2.36 7.24 16.52
N ALA A 96 -2.45 7.24 15.19
CA ALA A 96 -1.35 7.63 14.31
C ALA A 96 -1.28 9.14 14.04
N GLY A 97 -2.26 9.93 14.52
CA GLY A 97 -2.34 11.36 14.25
C GLY A 97 -2.59 11.70 12.77
N LEU A 98 -3.37 10.85 12.08
CA LEU A 98 -3.71 11.02 10.66
C LEU A 98 -5.14 11.54 10.51
N THR A 99 -5.36 12.36 9.50
CA THR A 99 -6.66 12.99 9.22
C THR A 99 -7.36 12.30 8.06
N LYS A 100 -8.63 11.94 8.28
CA LYS A 100 -9.51 11.45 7.21
C LYS A 100 -9.85 12.58 6.26
N GLN A 101 -9.76 12.33 4.95
CA GLN A 101 -10.20 13.24 3.90
C GLN A 101 -11.23 12.55 3.00
N ASP A 102 -12.26 13.29 2.59
CA ASP A 102 -13.26 12.77 1.64
C ASP A 102 -12.63 12.48 0.28
N SER A 103 -12.89 11.26 -0.20
CA SER A 103 -12.54 10.82 -1.54
C SER A 103 -13.54 11.36 -2.57
N LEU A 104 -13.15 11.38 -3.83
CA LEU A 104 -13.87 12.00 -4.94
C LEU A 104 -14.92 11.05 -5.55
N SER A 105 -14.61 9.75 -5.64
CA SER A 105 -15.38 8.74 -6.39
C SER A 105 -15.68 7.46 -5.59
N VAL A 106 -15.11 7.30 -4.39
CA VAL A 106 -15.33 6.16 -3.47
C VAL A 106 -15.78 6.64 -2.08
N LYS A 107 -16.41 5.78 -1.28
CA LYS A 107 -16.88 6.15 0.08
C LYS A 107 -15.75 6.13 1.11
N THR A 108 -14.77 5.26 0.91
CA THR A 108 -13.59 5.06 1.74
C THR A 108 -12.76 6.33 1.78
N LYS A 109 -12.41 6.80 2.99
CA LYS A 109 -11.66 8.04 3.19
C LYS A 109 -10.21 7.90 2.74
N SER A 110 -9.64 8.98 2.24
CA SER A 110 -8.21 9.13 1.98
C SER A 110 -7.47 9.66 3.23
N VAL A 111 -6.15 9.61 3.22
CA VAL A 111 -5.28 10.17 4.27
C VAL A 111 -4.80 11.55 3.82
N LYS A 112 -5.22 12.61 4.52
CA LYS A 112 -4.95 14.00 4.14
C LYS A 112 -3.47 14.33 4.07
N GLU A 113 -2.68 13.76 4.97
CA GLU A 113 -1.24 14.02 5.09
C GLU A 113 -0.42 13.35 3.96
N CYS A 114 -0.99 12.34 3.28
CA CYS A 114 -0.31 11.73 2.15
C CYS A 114 -0.47 12.64 0.92
N PRO A 115 0.63 13.01 0.24
CA PRO A 115 0.57 13.87 -0.96
C PRO A 115 -0.09 13.19 -2.16
N VAL A 116 -0.26 11.87 -2.13
CA VAL A 116 -0.94 11.12 -3.20
C VAL A 116 -1.99 10.21 -2.60
N ASN A 117 -3.20 10.26 -3.15
CA ASN A 117 -4.32 9.37 -2.84
C ASN A 117 -4.89 8.83 -4.15
N ILE A 118 -4.95 7.50 -4.31
CA ILE A 118 -5.41 6.82 -5.52
C ILE A 118 -6.62 5.97 -5.14
N GLU A 119 -7.76 6.31 -5.71
CA GLU A 119 -9.05 5.70 -5.38
C GLU A 119 -9.31 4.51 -6.30
N CYS A 120 -9.62 3.36 -5.71
CA CYS A 120 -9.76 2.11 -6.43
C CYS A 120 -11.09 1.42 -6.15
N LYS A 121 -11.72 0.87 -7.20
CA LYS A 121 -12.84 -0.07 -7.09
C LYS A 121 -12.37 -1.49 -7.40
N VAL A 122 -12.65 -2.45 -6.52
CA VAL A 122 -12.22 -3.83 -6.67
C VAL A 122 -12.93 -4.46 -7.87
N VAL A 123 -12.17 -4.91 -8.86
CA VAL A 123 -12.66 -5.60 -10.06
C VAL A 123 -12.34 -7.10 -10.03
N GLN A 124 -11.33 -7.52 -9.26
CA GLN A 124 -10.94 -8.93 -9.16
C GLN A 124 -10.29 -9.26 -7.80
N GLU A 125 -10.48 -10.49 -7.34
CA GLU A 125 -9.81 -11.07 -6.17
C GLU A 125 -9.09 -12.36 -6.59
N LEU A 126 -7.80 -12.46 -6.27
CA LEU A 126 -6.96 -13.62 -6.62
C LEU A 126 -6.35 -14.20 -5.35
N VAL A 127 -6.78 -15.40 -4.94
CA VAL A 127 -6.19 -16.10 -3.80
C VAL A 127 -4.87 -16.75 -4.24
N THR A 128 -3.75 -16.30 -3.65
CA THR A 128 -2.38 -16.74 -4.01
C THR A 128 -1.65 -17.23 -2.77
N GLY A 129 -1.94 -18.45 -2.33
CA GLY A 129 -1.31 -19.03 -1.13
C GLY A 129 -1.74 -18.29 0.15
N ASP A 130 -0.81 -17.58 0.78
CA ASP A 130 -1.02 -16.94 2.09
C ASP A 130 -1.72 -15.57 2.03
N ARG A 131 -2.08 -15.10 0.83
CA ARG A 131 -2.68 -13.78 0.59
C ARG A 131 -3.75 -13.85 -0.50
N THR A 132 -4.62 -12.85 -0.50
CA THR A 132 -5.43 -12.50 -1.66
C THR A 132 -4.93 -11.19 -2.24
N TRP A 133 -4.77 -11.14 -3.55
CA TRP A 133 -4.60 -9.89 -4.28
C TRP A 133 -5.97 -9.32 -4.61
N PHE A 134 -6.25 -8.14 -4.06
CA PHE A 134 -7.37 -7.32 -4.51
C PHE A 134 -6.87 -6.46 -5.67
N VAL A 135 -7.42 -6.66 -6.86
CA VAL A 135 -7.13 -5.86 -8.04
C VAL A 135 -8.21 -4.79 -8.14
N GLY A 136 -7.81 -3.53 -8.07
CA GLY A 136 -8.69 -2.38 -8.16
C GLY A 136 -8.44 -1.57 -9.41
N GLU A 137 -9.50 -1.18 -10.10
CA GLU A 137 -9.44 -0.17 -11.16
C GLU A 137 -9.29 1.22 -10.54
N ILE A 138 -8.32 1.99 -11.02
CA ILE A 138 -8.12 3.38 -10.61
C ILE A 138 -9.24 4.23 -11.19
N VAL A 139 -10.08 4.80 -10.34
CA VAL A 139 -11.25 5.60 -10.76
C VAL A 139 -11.09 7.09 -10.52
N ASN A 140 -10.21 7.49 -9.61
CA ASN A 140 -9.88 8.89 -9.33
C ASN A 140 -8.62 9.00 -8.46
N GLY A 141 -8.16 10.23 -8.19
CA GLY A 141 -7.12 10.46 -7.20
C GLY A 141 -6.74 11.93 -7.05
N ARG A 142 -5.85 12.17 -6.09
CA ARG A 142 -5.19 13.46 -5.85
C ARG A 142 -3.69 13.25 -5.84
N ILE A 143 -2.96 14.22 -6.38
CA ILE A 143 -1.51 14.33 -6.31
C ILE A 143 -1.20 15.79 -5.96
N ALA A 144 -0.41 16.02 -4.92
CA ALA A 144 0.10 17.35 -4.59
C ALA A 144 1.10 17.80 -5.65
N ASP A 145 1.03 19.07 -6.07
CA ASP A 145 1.86 19.63 -7.15
C ASP A 145 3.36 19.59 -6.84
N ASP A 146 3.73 19.63 -5.56
CA ASP A 146 5.10 19.59 -5.07
C ASP A 146 5.58 18.18 -4.69
N TYR A 147 4.77 17.14 -4.96
CA TYR A 147 5.13 15.76 -4.66
C TYR A 147 6.34 15.30 -5.47
N LYS A 148 7.33 14.75 -4.76
CA LYS A 148 8.54 14.15 -5.33
C LYS A 148 8.54 12.65 -5.05
N ILE A 149 8.70 11.86 -6.10
CA ILE A 149 8.73 10.39 -5.99
C ILE A 149 9.84 9.95 -5.04
N GLU A 150 10.95 10.68 -5.00
CA GLU A 150 12.11 10.43 -4.15
C GLU A 150 11.82 10.53 -2.65
N ASP A 151 10.74 11.22 -2.25
CA ASP A 151 10.32 11.29 -0.85
C ASP A 151 9.41 10.12 -0.43
N SER A 152 8.95 9.30 -1.38
CA SER A 152 8.17 8.09 -1.10
C SER A 152 9.00 7.05 -0.37
N ILE A 153 8.37 6.25 0.49
CA ILE A 153 9.07 5.21 1.25
C ILE A 153 8.95 3.83 0.62
N GLN A 154 10.04 3.08 0.70
CA GLN A 154 10.13 1.69 0.29
C GLN A 154 10.52 0.83 1.50
N TYR A 155 10.11 -0.43 1.50
CA TYR A 155 10.40 -1.37 2.58
C TYR A 155 10.79 -2.73 2.05
N TRP A 156 11.82 -3.31 2.63
CA TRP A 156 12.13 -4.73 2.48
C TRP A 156 13.03 -5.23 3.61
N ARG A 157 12.75 -6.45 4.09
CA ARG A 157 13.53 -7.15 5.13
C ARG A 157 13.86 -6.30 6.37
N GLY A 158 12.86 -5.62 6.93
CA GLY A 158 13.00 -4.85 8.17
C GLY A 158 13.62 -3.47 7.99
N VAL A 159 13.91 -3.05 6.75
CA VAL A 159 14.56 -1.77 6.47
C VAL A 159 13.64 -0.91 5.60
N TYR A 160 13.43 0.33 6.04
CA TYR A 160 12.81 1.38 5.24
C TYR A 160 13.89 2.18 4.52
N ARG A 161 13.62 2.60 3.29
CA ARG A 161 14.52 3.37 2.43
C ARG A 161 13.73 4.36 1.59
N LEU A 162 14.39 5.40 1.13
CA LEU A 162 13.91 6.22 0.03
C LEU A 162 14.39 5.62 -1.30
N PRO A 163 13.72 5.91 -2.43
CA PRO A 163 14.26 5.69 -3.75
C PRO A 163 15.70 6.21 -3.85
N GLY A 164 16.56 5.41 -4.48
CA GLY A 164 17.95 5.78 -4.71
C GLY A 164 18.12 6.76 -5.86
N ASN A 165 19.36 6.87 -6.34
CA ASN A 165 19.70 7.76 -7.44
C ASN A 165 18.95 7.38 -8.73
N ILE A 166 18.55 8.41 -9.47
CA ILE A 166 18.05 8.27 -10.84
C ILE A 166 19.23 7.94 -11.74
N LEU A 167 19.16 6.81 -12.44
CA LEU A 167 20.11 6.44 -13.48
C LEU A 167 19.51 6.88 -14.82
N LYS A 168 20.07 7.92 -15.45
CA LYS A 168 19.71 8.38 -16.79
C LYS A 168 20.98 8.57 -17.61
#